data_AF-A0A485BHW9-F1
#
_entry.id   AF-A0A485BHW9-F1
#
_cell.length_a   1.000
_cell.length_b   1.000
_cell.length_c   1.000
_cell.angle_alpha   90.00
_cell.angle_beta   90.00
_cell.angle_gamma   90.00
#
_symmetry.space_group_name_H-M   'P 1'
#
loop_
_entity.id
_entity.type
_entity.pdbx_description
1 polymer ?
#
loop_
_entity_poly.entity_id
_entity_poly.type
_entity_poly.pdbx_seq_one_letter_code
_entity_poly.pdbx_strand_id
1 'polypeptide(L)'
;MATLVTWMNNERVGELVKLANGAHQFRYEPRWLQNPRARPLSLSLPLQFGNITSDAVFNYFDNLLPDSPLVRDRIVKRYQARSKQPFDLLAEVGRDSVGAVTLLPEGAAPATGALTWEALDDAPA
;
A
#
# COMPACT_ATOMS: atom_id res chain seq x y z
N MET A 1 -4.07 -15.12 9.04
CA MET A 1 -4.47 -14.31 7.86
C MET A 1 -4.37 -12.85 8.28
N ALA A 2 -3.77 -12.01 7.44
CA ALA A 2 -3.58 -10.59 7.74
C ALA A 2 -4.01 -9.75 6.53
N THR A 3 -4.55 -8.56 6.78
CA THR A 3 -5.14 -7.70 5.75
C THR A 3 -4.57 -6.28 5.84
N LEU A 4 -4.27 -5.71 4.68
CA LEU A 4 -3.97 -4.29 4.50
C LEU A 4 -5.00 -3.69 3.56
N VAL A 5 -5.61 -2.59 3.98
CA VAL A 5 -6.53 -1.79 3.15
C VAL A 5 -5.71 -0.92 2.22
N THR A 6 -6.02 -1.01 0.92
CA THR A 6 -5.41 -0.18 -0.11
C THR A 6 -6.28 1.02 -0.40
N TRP A 7 -5.68 2.20 -0.28
CA TRP A 7 -6.30 3.49 -0.54
C TRP A 7 -5.64 4.14 -1.74
N MET A 8 -6.40 4.94 -2.48
CA MET A 8 -5.90 5.80 -3.55
C MET A 8 -6.64 7.13 -3.53
N ASN A 9 -5.89 8.24 -3.43
CA ASN A 9 -6.48 9.59 -3.34
C ASN A 9 -7.60 9.69 -2.28
N ASN A 10 -7.36 9.12 -1.09
CA ASN A 10 -8.31 9.04 0.04
C ASN A 10 -9.56 8.19 -0.20
N GLU A 11 -9.66 7.47 -1.31
CA GLU A 11 -10.73 6.50 -1.56
C GLU A 11 -10.23 5.07 -1.31
N ARG A 12 -11.07 4.23 -0.67
CA ARG A 12 -10.77 2.81 -0.47
C ARG A 12 -10.89 2.07 -1.79
N VAL A 13 -9.78 1.55 -2.29
CA VAL A 13 -9.69 0.82 -3.57
C VAL A 13 -9.96 -0.65 -3.38
N GLY A 14 -9.49 -1.21 -2.27
CA GLY A 14 -9.58 -2.64 -2.01
C GLY A 14 -8.73 -3.06 -0.82
N GLU A 15 -8.35 -4.33 -0.81
CA GLU A 15 -7.58 -4.92 0.27
C GLU A 15 -6.61 -5.98 -0.26
N LEU A 16 -5.39 -5.91 0.27
CA LEU A 16 -4.36 -6.92 0.12
C LEU A 16 -4.42 -7.86 1.32
N VAL A 17 -4.51 -9.15 1.04
CA VAL A 17 -4.64 -10.21 2.04
C VAL A 17 -3.45 -11.15 1.93
N LYS A 18 -2.79 -11.40 3.06
CA LYS A 18 -1.79 -12.45 3.22
C LYS A 18 -2.43 -13.69 3.84
N LEU A 19 -2.47 -14.77 3.05
CA LEU A 19 -2.98 -16.07 3.45
C LEU A 19 -2.01 -16.80 4.40
N ALA A 20 -2.51 -17.82 5.10
CA ALA A 20 -1.70 -18.60 6.04
C ALA A 20 -0.55 -19.37 5.37
N ASN A 21 -0.70 -19.72 4.09
CA ASN A 21 0.33 -20.37 3.27
C ASN A 21 1.34 -19.37 2.67
N GLY A 22 1.23 -18.07 2.99
CA GLY A 22 2.10 -17.02 2.46
C GLY A 22 1.71 -16.47 1.08
N ALA A 23 0.66 -17.01 0.46
CA ALA A 23 0.13 -16.46 -0.79
C ALA A 23 -0.53 -15.10 -0.55
N HIS A 24 -0.47 -14.24 -1.58
CA HIS A 24 -1.05 -12.91 -1.55
C HIS A 24 -2.28 -12.87 -2.44
N GLN A 25 -3.36 -12.29 -1.94
CA GLN A 25 -4.59 -12.08 -2.67
C GLN A 25 -4.97 -10.61 -2.61
N PHE A 26 -5.47 -10.07 -3.71
CA PHE A 26 -6.01 -8.72 -3.73
C PHE A 26 -7.49 -8.76 -4.09
N ARG A 27 -8.31 -7.95 -3.42
CA ARG A 27 -9.73 -7.80 -3.72
C ARG A 27 -10.07 -6.33 -3.85
N TYR A 28 -10.66 -5.95 -4.98
CA TYR A 28 -11.21 -4.61 -5.15
C TYR A 28 -12.46 -4.42 -4.29
N GLU A 29 -12.59 -3.23 -3.73
CA GLU A 29 -13.78 -2.81 -2.98
C GLU A 29 -14.96 -2.68 -3.96
N PRO A 30 -16.15 -3.25 -3.68
CA PRO A 30 -17.31 -3.14 -4.56
C PRO A 30 -17.69 -1.69 -4.88
N ARG A 31 -17.52 -0.78 -3.91
CA ARG A 31 -17.74 0.67 -4.10
C ARG A 31 -16.75 1.29 -5.07
N TRP A 32 -15.49 0.84 -5.07
CA TRP A 32 -14.50 1.29 -6.05
C TRP A 32 -14.87 0.81 -7.44
N LEU A 33 -15.25 -0.46 -7.61
CA LEU A 33 -15.63 -1.01 -8.92
C LEU A 33 -16.84 -0.31 -9.56
N GLN A 34 -17.73 0.25 -8.74
CA GLN A 34 -18.91 1.00 -9.20
C GLN A 34 -18.62 2.49 -9.42
N ASN A 35 -17.44 2.98 -9.03
CA ASN A 35 -17.09 4.40 -9.16
C ASN A 35 -16.78 4.72 -10.63
N PRO A 36 -17.40 5.75 -11.24
CA PRO A 36 -17.04 6.20 -12.59
C PRO A 36 -15.57 6.63 -12.75
N ARG A 37 -14.91 6.97 -11.64
CA ARG A 37 -13.49 7.37 -11.60
C ARG A 37 -12.55 6.20 -11.29
N ALA A 38 -13.08 4.97 -11.17
CA ALA A 38 -12.31 3.80 -10.83
C ALA A 38 -11.21 3.55 -11.86
N ARG A 39 -10.04 3.20 -11.36
CA ARG A 39 -8.89 2.78 -12.17
C ARG A 39 -8.27 1.54 -11.55
N PRO A 40 -7.73 0.62 -12.36
CA PRO A 40 -6.97 -0.48 -11.82
C PRO A 40 -5.70 0.03 -11.14
N LEU A 41 -5.25 -0.67 -10.10
CA LEU A 41 -3.97 -0.39 -9.42
C LEU A 41 -2.78 -0.55 -10.37
N SER A 42 -2.89 -1.49 -11.31
CA SER A 42 -1.90 -1.80 -12.34
C SER A 42 -2.61 -2.39 -13.54
N LEU A 43 -2.03 -2.25 -14.73
CA LEU A 43 -2.50 -2.98 -15.92
C LEU A 43 -2.44 -4.50 -15.73
N SER A 44 -1.56 -4.99 -14.85
CA SER A 44 -1.48 -6.41 -14.45
C SER A 44 -2.55 -6.82 -13.42
N LEU A 45 -3.30 -5.86 -12.86
CA LEU A 45 -4.36 -6.06 -11.88
C LEU A 45 -5.65 -5.40 -12.38
N PRO A 46 -6.29 -5.94 -13.44
CA PRO A 46 -7.49 -5.34 -14.02
C PRO A 46 -8.64 -5.28 -13.01
N LEU A 47 -9.53 -4.29 -13.17
CA LEU A 47 -10.74 -4.17 -12.36
C LEU A 47 -11.63 -5.40 -12.56
N GLN A 48 -11.84 -6.15 -11.49
CA GLN A 48 -12.70 -7.33 -11.49
C GLN A 48 -13.33 -7.55 -10.12
N PHE A 49 -14.49 -8.20 -10.12
CA PHE A 49 -15.11 -8.69 -8.89
C PHE A 49 -14.44 -9.99 -8.44
N GLY A 50 -14.29 -10.15 -7.12
CA GLY A 50 -13.70 -11.34 -6.52
C GLY A 50 -12.22 -11.20 -6.18
N ASN A 51 -11.60 -12.33 -5.84
CA ASN A 51 -10.22 -12.38 -5.37
C ASN A 51 -9.27 -12.56 -6.55
N ILE A 52 -8.28 -11.68 -6.66
CA ILE A 52 -7.14 -11.82 -7.56
C ILE A 52 -6.06 -12.59 -6.82
N THR A 53 -5.68 -13.76 -7.32
CA THR A 53 -4.70 -14.66 -6.67
C THR A 53 -3.48 -14.94 -7.53
N SER A 54 -3.36 -14.25 -8.66
CA SER A 54 -2.21 -14.37 -9.57
C SER A 54 -0.95 -13.79 -8.96
N ASP A 55 0.22 -14.27 -9.40
CA ASP A 55 1.53 -13.73 -9.01
C ASP A 55 1.69 -12.23 -9.31
N ALA A 56 0.89 -11.69 -10.24
CA ALA A 56 0.81 -10.25 -10.51
C ALA A 56 0.49 -9.42 -9.26
N VAL A 57 -0.26 -9.96 -8.28
CA VAL A 57 -0.54 -9.29 -7.01
C VAL A 57 0.76 -9.12 -6.23
N PHE A 58 1.48 -10.23 -6.03
CA PHE A 58 2.77 -10.21 -5.35
C PHE A 58 3.75 -9.26 -6.03
N ASN A 59 3.92 -9.38 -7.34
CA ASN A 59 4.86 -8.57 -8.11
C ASN A 59 4.52 -7.07 -8.05
N TYR A 60 3.24 -6.71 -8.12
CA TYR A 60 2.84 -5.31 -8.00
C TYR A 60 3.21 -4.72 -6.64
N PHE A 61 2.91 -5.42 -5.55
CA PHE A 61 3.19 -4.94 -4.20
C PHE A 61 4.70 -5.00 -3.87
N ASP A 62 5.43 -5.99 -4.39
CA ASP A 62 6.89 -6.03 -4.27
C ASP A 62 7.57 -4.83 -4.95
N ASN A 63 7.05 -4.40 -6.11
CA ASN A 63 7.53 -3.23 -6.84
C ASN A 63 7.24 -1.88 -6.14
N LEU A 64 6.40 -1.86 -5.10
CA LEU A 64 6.24 -0.66 -4.26
C LEU A 64 7.36 -0.51 -3.22
N LEU A 65 8.16 -1.56 -3.04
CA LEU A 65 9.28 -1.57 -2.12
C LEU A 65 10.58 -1.24 -2.86
N PRO A 66 11.59 -0.70 -2.15
CA PRO A 66 12.90 -0.46 -2.75
C PRO A 66 13.52 -1.75 -3.30
N ASP A 67 14.05 -1.72 -4.52
CA ASP A 67 14.72 -2.87 -5.15
C ASP A 67 15.98 -3.31 -4.41
N SER A 68 16.64 -2.37 -3.71
CA SER A 68 17.88 -2.63 -3.00
C SER A 68 17.65 -3.55 -1.78
N PRO A 69 18.27 -4.75 -1.74
CA PRO A 69 18.16 -5.65 -0.60
C PRO A 69 18.66 -5.01 0.70
N LEU A 70 19.69 -4.14 0.60
CA LEU A 70 20.23 -3.41 1.74
C LEU A 70 19.20 -2.44 2.35
N VAL A 71 18.40 -1.79 1.51
CA VAL A 71 17.35 -0.89 1.98
C VAL A 71 16.21 -1.68 2.64
N ARG A 72 15.82 -2.82 2.04
CA ARG A 72 14.83 -3.72 2.64
C ARG A 72 15.29 -4.23 4.02
N ASP A 73 16.56 -4.61 4.15
CA ASP A 73 17.13 -5.04 5.45
C ASP A 73 17.12 -3.92 6.49
N ARG A 74 17.37 -2.67 6.08
CA ARG A 74 17.27 -1.51 6.97
C ARG A 74 15.82 -1.28 7.41
N ILE A 75 14.84 -1.45 6.53
CA ILE A 75 13.41 -1.33 6.86
C ILE A 75 13.04 -2.38 7.91
N VAL A 76 13.40 -3.65 7.70
CA VAL A 76 13.15 -4.73 8.67
C VAL A 76 13.76 -4.41 10.03
N LYS A 77 15.03 -3.99 10.06
CA LYS A 77 15.71 -3.66 11.32
C LYS A 77 15.11 -2.46 12.02
N ARG A 78 14.72 -1.43 11.26
CA ARG A 78 14.22 -0.15 11.80
C ARG A 78 12.80 -0.29 12.36
N TYR A 79 11.92 -0.98 11.64
CA TYR A 79 10.51 -1.11 12.01
C TYR A 79 10.19 -2.47 12.66
N GLN A 80 11.20 -3.31 12.90
CA GLN A 80 11.04 -4.67 13.41
C GLN A 80 9.99 -5.49 12.64
N ALA A 81 9.98 -5.34 11.31
CA ALA A 81 9.03 -6.01 10.45
C ALA A 81 9.12 -7.53 10.64
N ARG A 82 7.96 -8.19 10.63
CA ARG A 82 7.85 -9.64 10.91
C ARG A 82 8.62 -10.51 9.94
N SER A 83 8.80 -10.07 8.70
CA SER A 83 9.64 -10.75 7.71
C SER A 83 10.08 -9.80 6.59
N LYS A 84 10.87 -10.32 5.65
CA LYS A 84 11.27 -9.63 4.41
C LYS A 84 10.20 -9.72 3.31
N GLN A 85 9.06 -10.37 3.57
CA GLN A 85 7.99 -10.50 2.58
C GLN A 85 7.33 -9.14 2.31
N PRO A 86 6.84 -8.90 1.09
CA PRO A 86 6.33 -7.59 0.70
C PRO A 86 5.22 -7.08 1.61
N PHE A 87 4.27 -7.95 1.96
CA PHE A 87 3.19 -7.61 2.87
C PHE A 87 3.68 -7.08 4.22
N ASP A 88 4.65 -7.75 4.85
CA ASP A 88 5.11 -7.36 6.19
C ASP A 88 5.92 -6.06 6.13
N LEU A 89 6.65 -5.82 5.04
CA LEU A 89 7.34 -4.55 4.83
C LEU A 89 6.33 -3.41 4.60
N LEU A 90 5.35 -3.63 3.71
CA LEU A 90 4.31 -2.64 3.41
C LEU A 90 3.38 -2.36 4.59
N ALA A 91 3.22 -3.31 5.52
CA ALA A 91 2.48 -3.04 6.75
C ALA A 91 3.15 -1.94 7.60
N GLU A 92 4.48 -1.86 7.55
CA GLU A 92 5.27 -0.88 8.32
C GLU A 92 5.52 0.42 7.54
N VAL A 93 5.88 0.32 6.25
CA VAL A 93 6.27 1.49 5.43
C VAL A 93 5.24 1.91 4.39
N GLY A 94 4.15 1.17 4.23
CA GLY A 94 3.14 1.42 3.19
C GLY A 94 2.28 2.66 3.40
N ARG A 95 2.50 3.39 4.49
CA ARG A 95 1.90 4.71 4.76
C ARG A 95 2.44 5.79 3.82
N ASP A 96 3.72 5.71 3.46
CA ASP A 96 4.45 6.65 2.60
C ASP A 96 4.92 5.97 1.31
N SER A 97 4.07 5.12 0.73
CA SER A 97 4.39 4.47 -0.54
C SER A 97 4.48 5.48 -1.68
N VAL A 98 5.33 5.19 -2.66
CA VAL A 98 5.52 6.02 -3.85
C VAL A 98 4.23 6.06 -4.67
N GLY A 99 3.76 7.26 -5.00
CA GLY A 99 2.60 7.49 -5.87
C GLY A 99 1.32 7.78 -5.08
N ALA A 100 0.18 7.39 -5.65
CA ALA A 100 -1.14 7.70 -5.10
C ALA A 100 -1.67 6.60 -4.16
N VAL A 101 -0.94 5.50 -3.95
CA VAL A 101 -1.41 4.31 -3.24
C VAL A 101 -0.89 4.31 -1.81
N THR A 102 -1.79 4.10 -0.84
CA THR A 102 -1.46 3.96 0.58
C THR A 102 -1.97 2.62 1.08
N LEU A 103 -1.13 1.90 1.83
CA LEU A 103 -1.47 0.63 2.45
C LEU A 103 -1.52 0.79 3.96
N LEU A 104 -2.70 0.53 4.54
CA LEU A 104 -2.96 0.72 5.96
C LEU A 104 -3.50 -0.56 6.59
N PRO A 105 -3.19 -0.82 7.88
CA PRO A 105 -3.88 -1.86 8.63
C PRO A 105 -5.40 -1.66 8.61
N GLU A 106 -6.14 -2.76 8.77
CA GLU A 106 -7.59 -2.69 8.93
C GLU A 106 -7.97 -1.78 10.12
N GLY A 107 -8.94 -0.89 9.90
CA GLY A 107 -9.35 0.12 10.88
C GLY A 107 -8.57 1.43 10.87
N ALA A 108 -7.45 1.51 10.13
CA ALA A 108 -6.76 2.77 9.89
C ALA A 108 -7.26 3.46 8.62
N ALA A 109 -7.33 4.80 8.67
CA ALA A 109 -7.70 5.65 7.53
C ALA A 109 -6.52 6.58 7.18
N PRO A 110 -6.38 6.98 5.91
CA PRO A 110 -5.34 7.93 5.51
C PRO A 110 -5.53 9.24 6.27
N ALA A 111 -4.43 9.79 6.80
CA ALA A 111 -4.45 11.04 7.52
C ALA A 111 -5.00 12.14 6.59
N THR A 112 -6.20 12.64 6.90
CA THR A 112 -6.79 13.80 6.23
C THR A 112 -6.28 15.06 6.93
N GLY A 113 -4.96 15.19 7.03
CA GLY A 113 -4.33 16.36 7.62
C GLY A 113 -4.18 17.43 6.55
N ALA A 114 -4.73 18.62 6.79
CA ALA A 114 -4.30 19.81 6.06
C ALA A 114 -2.77 19.84 6.06
N LEU A 115 -2.15 20.01 4.90
CA LEU A 115 -0.71 20.27 4.82
C LEU A 115 -0.42 21.51 5.68
N THR A 116 0.15 21.32 6.85
CA THR A 116 0.68 22.42 7.66
C THR A 116 2.11 22.64 7.20
N TRP A 117 2.34 23.74 6.49
CA TRP A 117 3.69 24.21 6.20
C TRP A 117 3.99 25.42 7.10
N GLU A 118 5.21 25.48 7.60
CA GLU A 118 5.76 26.66 8.23
C GLU A 118 6.71 27.29 7.20
N ALA A 119 6.43 28.53 6.81
CA ALA A 119 7.32 29.24 5.89
C ALA A 119 8.66 29.45 6.61
N LEU A 120 9.76 29.06 5.96
CA LEU A 120 11.08 29.37 6.48
C LEU A 120 11.27 30.88 6.27
N ASP A 121 11.18 31.66 7.34
CA ASP A 121 11.42 33.11 7.27
C ASP A 121 12.89 33.36 6.89
N ASP A 122 13.09 33.88 5.68
CA ASP A 122 14.37 34.34 5.16
C ASP A 122 14.66 35.73 5.75
N ALA A 123 14.95 35.78 7.06
CA ALA A 123 15.41 36.99 7.72
C ALA A 123 16.95 36.96 7.80
N PRO A 124 17.68 37.74 7.00
CA PRO A 124 19.09 37.97 7.26
C PRO A 124 19.24 38.80 8.55
N ALA A 125 20.17 38.36 9.39
CA ALA A 125 20.63 39.07 10.59
C ALA A 125 21.31 40.41 10.27
#